data_AF-A0A2G6B8N1-F1
#
_entry.id   AF-A0A2G6B8N1-F1
#
_cell.length_a   1.000
_cell.length_b   1.000
_cell.length_c   1.000
_cell.angle_alpha   90.00
_cell.angle_beta   90.00
_cell.angle_gamma   90.00
#
_symmetry.space_group_name_H-M   'P 1'
#
loop_
_entity.id
_entity.type
_entity.pdbx_description
1 polymer ?
#
loop_
_entity_poly.entity_id
_entity_poly.type
_entity_poly.pdbx_seq_one_letter_code
_entity_poly.pdbx_strand_id
1 'polypeptide(L)' 'MTKDQLEQEIAELKMDYISLQGDMEKLESTGHVKMIENAEKRLSRMEERLADLNKQLAEATN' A
#
# COMPACT_ATOMS: atom_id res chain seq x y z
N MET A 1 -2.18 -5.58 -18.20
CA MET A 1 -0.84 -5.90 -17.63
C MET A 1 -0.60 -7.39 -17.79
N THR A 2 0.66 -7.81 -17.88
CA THR A 2 0.99 -9.23 -17.74
C THR A 2 0.96 -9.64 -16.26
N LYS A 3 0.88 -10.95 -16.01
CA LYS A 3 0.99 -11.51 -14.66
C LYS A 3 2.22 -10.97 -13.91
N ASP A 4 3.38 -11.02 -14.56
CA ASP A 4 4.65 -10.56 -13.96
C ASP A 4 4.63 -9.07 -13.61
N GLN A 5 3.99 -8.23 -14.45
CA GLN A 5 3.82 -6.80 -14.17
C GLN A 5 2.91 -6.56 -12.96
N LEU A 6 1.84 -7.35 -12.83
CA LEU A 6 0.93 -7.27 -11.68
C LEU A 6 1.64 -7.69 -10.38
N GLU A 7 2.39 -8.79 -10.42
CA GLU A 7 3.18 -9.26 -9.28
C GLU A 7 4.26 -8.25 -8.86
N GLN A 8 4.93 -7.64 -9.84
CA GLN A 8 5.91 -6.58 -9.57
C GLN A 8 5.24 -5.36 -8.91
N GLU A 9 4.14 -4.86 -9.46
CA GLU A 9 3.46 -3.68 -8.90
C GLU A 9 2.90 -3.95 -7.50
N ILE A 10 2.40 -5.17 -7.25
CA ILE A 10 1.99 -5.60 -5.90
C ILE A 10 3.20 -5.63 -4.95
N ALA A 11 4.35 -6.12 -5.39
CA ALA A 11 5.55 -6.19 -4.57
C ALA A 11 6.06 -4.79 -4.20
N GLU A 12 6.12 -3.89 -5.17
CA GLU A 12 6.49 -2.48 -4.96
C GLU A 12 5.52 -1.79 -3.99
N LEU A 13 4.21 -1.95 -4.21
CA LEU A 13 3.19 -1.35 -3.35
C LEU A 13 3.26 -1.87 -1.91
N LYS A 14 3.61 -3.14 -1.71
CA LYS A 14 3.83 -3.72 -0.37
C LYS A 14 5.06 -3.12 0.33
N MET A 15 6.13 -2.86 -0.42
CA MET A 15 7.34 -2.22 0.15
C MET A 15 7.06 -0.78 0.57
N ASP A 16 6.32 -0.04 -0.25
CA ASP A 16 5.87 1.31 0.09
C ASP A 16 4.96 1.30 1.32
N TYR A 17 4.08 0.29 1.43
CA TYR A 17 3.15 0.15 2.56
C TYR A 17 3.91 -0.03 3.88
N ILE A 18 4.90 -0.93 3.90
CA ILE A 18 5.75 -1.18 5.06
C ILE A 18 6.51 0.10 5.45
N SER A 19 7.05 0.81 4.45
CA SER A 19 7.77 2.06 4.69
C SER A 19 6.87 3.14 5.30
N LEU A 20 5.65 3.28 4.78
CA LEU A 20 4.66 4.22 5.29
C LEU A 20 4.25 3.89 6.73
N GLN A 21 4.05 2.61 7.06
CA GLN A 21 3.75 2.18 8.44
C GLN A 21 4.88 2.54 9.40
N GLY A 22 6.13 2.28 9.03
CA GLY A 22 7.29 2.66 9.86
C GLY A 22 7.42 4.18 10.05
N ASP A 23 7.01 4.98 9.07
CA ASP A 23 6.95 6.43 9.22
C ASP A 23 5.77 6.89 10.08
N MET A 24 4.64 6.19 10.04
CA MET A 24 3.50 6.44 10.93
C MET A 24 3.86 6.21 12.40
N GLU A 25 4.58 5.13 12.72
CA GLU A 25 5.06 4.85 14.09
C GLU A 25 5.95 6.00 14.62
N LYS A 26 6.80 6.58 13.76
CA LYS A 26 7.61 7.75 14.13
C LYS A 26 6.75 9.01 14.32
N LEU A 27 5.76 9.22 13.47
CA LEU A 27 4.84 10.36 13.56
C LEU A 27 3.97 10.29 14.84
N GLU A 28 3.57 9.08 15.25
CA GLU A 28 2.93 8.83 16.54
C GLU A 28 3.84 9.20 17.70
N SER A 29 5.12 8.80 17.66
CA SER A 29 6.10 9.14 18.70
C SER A 29 6.38 10.64 18.85
N THR A 30 6.14 11.43 17.81
CA THR A 30 6.40 12.88 17.76
C THR A 30 5.14 13.74 17.95
N GLY A 31 3.96 13.12 18.06
CA GLY A 31 2.70 13.82 18.36
C GLY A 31 2.06 14.57 17.18
N HIS A 32 2.43 14.24 15.93
CA HIS A 32 1.93 14.93 14.74
C HIS A 32 0.60 14.33 14.23
N VAL A 33 -0.48 14.52 15.00
CA VAL A 33 -1.83 13.93 14.72
C VAL A 33 -2.32 14.15 13.29
N LYS A 34 -2.18 15.35 12.72
CA LYS A 34 -2.61 15.62 11.32
C LYS A 34 -1.80 14.85 10.27
N MET A 35 -0.54 14.51 10.57
CA MET A 35 0.30 13.73 9.66
C MET A 35 -0.08 12.25 9.70
N ILE A 36 -0.52 11.76 10.86
CA ILE A 36 -1.07 10.40 11.03
C ILE A 36 -2.35 10.25 10.20
N GLU A 37 -3.32 11.17 10.32
CA GLU A 37 -4.56 11.12 9.52
C GLU A 37 -4.30 11.10 8.00
N ASN A 38 -3.30 11.85 7.54
CA ASN A 38 -2.90 11.85 6.14
C ASN A 38 -2.23 10.53 5.73
N ALA A 39 -1.42 9.96 6.61
CA ALA A 39 -0.77 8.68 6.38
C ALA A 39 -1.79 7.52 6.37
N GLU A 40 -2.78 7.52 7.28
CA GLU A 40 -3.90 6.58 7.27
C GLU A 40 -4.69 6.64 5.96
N LYS A 41 -4.99 7.85 5.46
CA LYS A 41 -5.67 8.02 4.15
C LYS A 41 -4.83 7.46 3.00
N ARG A 42 -3.51 7.63 3.05
CA ARG A 42 -2.60 7.03 2.05
C ARG A 42 -2.61 5.51 2.15
N LEU A 43 -2.55 4.98 3.37
CA LEU A 43 -2.54 3.57 3.66
C LEU A 43 -3.82 2.88 3.16
N SER A 44 -4.98 3.46 3.43
CA SER A 44 -6.27 2.98 2.91
C SER A 44 -6.33 2.95 1.37
N ARG A 45 -5.80 3.97 0.69
CA ARG A 45 -5.72 3.97 -0.79
C ARG A 45 -4.80 2.87 -1.32
N MET A 46 -3.71 2.58 -0.60
CA MET A 46 -2.80 1.50 -0.97
C MET A 46 -3.47 0.14 -0.81
N GLU A 47 -4.28 -0.05 0.23
CA GLU A 47 -5.06 -1.27 0.44
C GLU A 47 -6.09 -1.47 -0.68
N GLU A 48 -6.83 -0.42 -1.06
CA GLU A 48 -7.75 -0.46 -2.20
C GLU A 48 -7.03 -0.84 -3.50
N ARG A 49 -5.87 -0.23 -3.77
CA ARG A 49 -5.07 -0.54 -4.95
C ARG A 49 -4.53 -1.96 -4.93
N LEU A 50 -4.09 -2.45 -3.78
CA LEU A 50 -3.58 -3.81 -3.62
C LEU A 50 -4.68 -4.85 -3.81
N ALA A 51 -5.89 -4.58 -3.33
CA ALA A 51 -7.06 -5.43 -3.58
C ALA A 51 -7.41 -5.50 -5.09
N ASP A 52 -7.39 -4.35 -5.78
CA ASP A 52 -7.62 -4.27 -7.22
C ASP A 52 -6.56 -5.05 -8.03
N LEU A 53 -5.27 -4.84 -7.72
CA LEU A 53 -4.17 -5.56 -8.38
C LEU A 53 -4.25 -7.07 -8.14
N ASN A 54 -4.57 -7.52 -6.92
CA ASN A 54 -4.76 -8.94 -6.63
C ASN A 54 -5.94 -9.54 -7.41
N LYS A 55 -7.03 -8.78 -7.58
CA LYS A 55 -8.17 -9.21 -8.39
C LYS A 55 -7.77 -9.37 -9.85
N GLN A 56 -7.07 -8.38 -10.42
CA GLN A 56 -6.54 -8.45 -11.78
C GLN A 56 -5.56 -9.62 -11.96
N LEU A 57 -4.71 -9.90 -10.96
CA LEU A 57 -3.78 -11.03 -10.97
C LEU A 57 -4.51 -12.38 -10.97
N ALA A 58 -5.57 -12.50 -10.17
CA ALA A 58 -6.40 -13.70 -10.14
C ALA A 58 -7.16 -13.91 -11.46
N GLU A 59 -7.64 -12.84 -12.09
CA GLU A 59 -8.26 -12.89 -13.42
C GLU A 59 -7.25 -13.26 -14.51
N ALA A 60 -6.00 -12.79 -14.41
CA ALA A 60 -4.94 -13.11 -15.37
C ALA A 60 -4.34 -14.52 -15.20
N THR A 61 -4.65 -15.21 -14.09
CA THR A 61 -4.13 -16.55 -13.76
C THR A 61 -5.20 -17.65 -13.89
N ASN A 62 -6.47 -17.29 -14.15
CA ASN A 62 -7.54 -18.23 -14.50
C ASN A 62 -7.66 -18.39 -16.03
#